data_AF-A0A2L2ZAL2-F1
#
_entry.id   AF-A0A2L2ZAL2-F1
#
_cell.length_a   1.000
_cell.length_b   1.000
_cell.length_c   1.000
_cell.angle_alpha   90.00
_cell.angle_beta   90.00
_cell.angle_gamma   90.00
#
_symmetry.space_group_name_H-M   'P 1'
#
loop_
_entity.id
_entity.type
_entity.pdbx_description
1 polymer ?
#
loop_
_entity_poly.entity_id
_entity_poly.type
_entity_poly.pdbx_seq_one_letter_code
_entity_poly.pdbx_strand_id
1 'polypeptide(L)' 'VCLYDIARRSLGFAYVNFQQAVDAERALDTLNFDMIKGRPFRIMWAHSDPSLRKSGEGNVIIKNLVKSFVY' A
#
# COMPACT_ATOMS: atom_id res chain seq x y z
N VAL A 1 -0.30 -12.19 6.25
CA VAL A 1 -1.64 -11.58 6.06
C VAL A 1 -2.08 -11.03 7.38
N CYS A 2 -2.44 -9.75 7.42
CA CYS A 2 -2.99 -9.15 8.63
C CYS A 2 -4.49 -9.45 8.67
N LEU A 3 -4.91 -10.24 9.67
CA LEU A 3 -6.26 -10.75 9.81
C LEU A 3 -6.99 -10.06 10.96
N TYR A 4 -8.29 -9.86 10.82
CA TYR A 4 -9.17 -9.57 11.96
C TYR A 4 -9.35 -10.85 12.77
N ASP A 5 -8.86 -10.83 14.01
CA ASP A 5 -8.58 -11.98 14.89
C ASP A 5 -9.73 -12.98 15.03
N ILE A 6 -10.98 -12.50 15.01
CA ILE A 6 -12.16 -13.33 15.28
C ILE A 6 -12.79 -13.94 14.01
N ALA A 7 -12.66 -13.27 12.86
CA ALA A 7 -13.42 -13.61 11.65
C ALA A 7 -12.54 -14.16 10.50
N ARG A 8 -11.21 -14.25 10.71
CA ARG A 8 -10.22 -14.55 9.65
C ARG A 8 -10.41 -13.68 8.39
N ARG A 9 -10.94 -12.47 8.56
CA ARG A 9 -11.17 -11.53 7.48
C ARG A 9 -9.88 -10.76 7.20
N SER A 10 -9.48 -10.66 5.94
CA SER A 10 -8.33 -9.85 5.53
C SER A 10 -8.57 -8.37 5.86
N LEU A 11 -7.55 -7.70 6.39
CA LEU A 11 -7.55 -6.25 6.62
C LEU A 11 -7.23 -5.44 5.35
N GLY A 12 -7.04 -6.11 4.21
CA GLY A 12 -6.76 -5.44 2.93
C GLY A 12 -5.31 -4.99 2.76
N PHE A 13 -4.41 -5.40 3.66
CA PHE A 13 -2.97 -5.18 3.54
C PHE A 13 -2.16 -6.40 4.05
N ALA A 14 -0.89 -6.43 3.68
CA ALA A 14 0.08 -7.43 4.14
C ALA A 14 1.47 -6.80 4.25
N TYR A 15 2.35 -7.44 5.01
CA TYR A 15 3.79 -7.15 5.02
C TYR A 15 4.52 -8.20 4.19
N VAL A 16 5.53 -7.76 3.45
CA VAL A 16 6.44 -8.61 2.70
C VAL A 16 7.85 -8.21 3.13
N ASN A 17 8.60 -9.19 3.63
CA ASN A 17 10.01 -8.99 3.99
C ASN A 17 10.87 -9.62 2.90
N PHE A 18 11.82 -8.85 2.39
CA PHE A 18 12.84 -9.34 1.46
C PHE A 18 14.12 -9.65 2.22
N GLN A 19 14.91 -10.59 1.71
CA GLN A 19 16.24 -10.87 2.25
C GLN A 19 17.21 -9.71 1.98
N GLN A 20 17.09 -9.08 0.80
CA GLN A 20 17.91 -7.95 0.39
C GLN A 20 17.06 -6.69 0.23
N ALA A 21 17.57 -5.55 0.71
CA ALA A 21 16.89 -4.27 0.58
C ALA A 21 16.69 -3.87 -0.90
N VAL A 22 17.65 -4.20 -1.76
CA VAL A 22 17.58 -3.92 -3.21
C VAL A 22 16.40 -4.61 -3.88
N ASP A 23 16.01 -5.80 -3.43
CA ASP A 23 14.87 -6.51 -4.00
C ASP A 23 13.55 -5.89 -3.55
N ALA A 24 13.49 -5.37 -2.31
CA ALA A 24 12.34 -4.62 -1.82
C ALA A 24 12.16 -3.30 -2.58
N GLU A 25 13.25 -2.58 -2.84
CA GLU A 25 13.27 -1.36 -3.64
C GLU A 25 12.83 -1.64 -5.09
N ARG A 26 13.43 -2.65 -5.74
CA ARG A 26 12.99 -3.07 -7.09
C ARG A 26 11.52 -3.41 -7.13
N ALA A 27 11.01 -4.17 -6.15
CA ALA A 27 9.59 -4.53 -6.11
C ALA A 27 8.69 -3.28 -5.96
N LEU A 28 9.10 -2.31 -5.14
CA LEU A 28 8.39 -1.04 -4.98
C LEU A 28 8.39 -0.23 -6.29
N ASP A 29 9.50 -0.18 -7.02
CA ASP A 29 9.60 0.61 -8.26
C ASP A 29 8.90 -0.05 -9.44
N THR A 30 8.89 -1.38 -9.50
CA THR A 30 8.44 -2.11 -10.70
C THR A 30 7.04 -2.67 -10.59
N LEU A 31 6.54 -2.95 -9.38
CA LEU A 31 5.26 -3.65 -9.18
C LEU A 31 4.20 -2.78 -8.50
N ASN A 32 4.51 -1.54 -8.13
CA ASN A 32 3.54 -0.68 -7.46
C ASN A 32 2.43 -0.29 -8.43
N PHE A 33 1.18 -0.43 -7.98
CA PHE A 33 -0.05 -0.29 -8.76
C PHE A 33 -0.32 -1.37 -9.80
N ASP A 34 0.46 -2.46 -9.84
CA ASP A 34 0.13 -3.63 -10.65
C ASP A 34 -1.21 -4.25 -10.22
N MET A 35 -1.81 -5.02 -11.12
CA MET A 35 -3.13 -5.60 -10.89
C MET A 35 -3.06 -6.97 -10.21
N ILE A 36 -3.66 -7.08 -9.02
CA ILE A 36 -3.90 -8.37 -8.36
C ILE A 36 -5.40 -8.56 -8.20
N LYS A 37 -5.95 -9.62 -8.81
CA LYS A 37 -7.39 -9.94 -8.78
C LYS A 37 -8.29 -8.75 -9.16
N GLY A 38 -7.88 -8.00 -10.18
CA GLY A 38 -8.62 -6.85 -10.72
C GLY A 38 -8.59 -5.59 -9.85
N ARG A 39 -7.66 -5.50 -8.88
CA ARG A 39 -7.44 -4.29 -8.09
C ARG A 39 -5.96 -3.90 -8.16
N PRO A 40 -5.62 -2.63 -8.41
CA PRO A 40 -4.25 -2.16 -8.27
C PRO A 40 -3.85 -2.24 -6.79
N PHE A 41 -2.68 -2.78 -6.48
CA PHE A 41 -2.17 -2.80 -5.11
C PHE A 41 -1.10 -1.74 -4.90
N ARG A 42 -1.11 -1.09 -3.74
CA ARG A 42 -0.14 -0.06 -3.38
C ARG A 42 0.95 -0.64 -2.49
N ILE A 43 2.20 -0.55 -2.94
CA ILE A 43 3.40 -0.88 -2.15
C ILE A 43 3.92 0.41 -1.49
N MET A 44 4.30 0.32 -0.21
CA MET A 44 4.99 1.40 0.51
C MET A 44 5.99 0.78 1.49
N TRP A 45 7.02 1.53 1.85
CA TRP A 45 7.90 1.14 2.96
C TRP A 45 7.12 0.98 4.26
N ALA A 46 7.42 -0.08 5.01
CA ALA A 46 6.81 -0.33 6.29
C ALA A 46 7.34 0.69 7.32
N HIS A 47 6.49 1.67 7.67
CA HIS A 47 6.77 2.59 8.76
C HIS A 47 6.06 2.13 10.04
N SER A 48 6.85 1.92 11.09
CA SER A 48 6.39 1.44 12.41
C SER A 48 5.64 2.52 13.18
N ASP A 49 6.06 3.80 13.06
CA ASP A 49 5.38 4.91 13.73
C ASP A 49 4.02 5.22 13.06
N PRO A 50 2.89 5.05 13.77
CA PRO A 50 1.56 5.39 13.25
C PRO A 50 1.31 6.90 13.20
N SER A 51 2.11 7.73 13.89
CA SER A 51 1.90 9.18 14.04
C SER A 51 1.79 9.89 12.69
N LEU A 52 2.69 9.55 11.75
CA LEU A 52 2.76 10.12 10.41
C LEU A 52 1.45 9.94 9.62
N ARG A 53 0.78 8.80 9.80
CA ARG A 53 -0.51 8.53 9.13
C ARG A 53 -1.69 9.15 9.88
N LYS A 54 -1.61 9.24 11.20
CA LYS A 54 -2.68 9.75 12.06
C LYS A 54 -2.76 11.29 12.05
N SER A 55 -1.62 11.98 11.96
CA SER A 55 -1.59 13.45 11.92
C SER A 55 -2.22 13.99 10.64
N GLY A 56 -2.13 13.25 9.54
CA GLY A 56 -2.55 13.72 8.22
C GLY A 56 -1.67 14.83 7.67
N GLU A 57 -0.56 15.14 8.34
CA GLU A 57 0.41 16.14 7.91
C GLU A 57 1.06 15.68 6.59
N GLY A 58 0.97 16.52 5.56
CA GLY A 58 1.40 16.18 4.20
C GLY A 58 0.34 15.46 3.34
N ASN A 59 -0.83 15.11 3.87
CA ASN A 59 -1.92 14.56 3.06
C ASN A 59 -2.66 15.66 2.32
N VAL A 60 -2.45 15.76 1.01
CA VAL A 60 -3.14 16.70 0.12
C VAL A 60 -4.37 16.04 -0.52
N ILE A 61 -5.50 16.75 -0.55
CA ILE A 61 -6.74 16.27 -1.18
C ILE A 61 -6.86 16.88 -2.57
N ILE A 62 -6.76 16.04 -3.60
CA ILE A 62 -7.01 16.44 -4.99
C ILE A 62 -8.44 16.05 -5.36
N LYS A 63 -9.24 17.03 -5.82
CA LYS A 63 -10.64 16.85 -6.23
C LYS A 63 -10.76 16.96 -7.76
N ASN A 64 -11.89 16.50 -8.31
CA ASN A 64 -12.22 16.59 -9.73
C ASN A 64 -11.25 15.86 -10.67
N LEU A 65 -10.69 14.73 -10.23
CA LEU A 65 -9.93 13.84 -11.10
C LEU A 65 -10.86 13.26 -12.17
N VAL A 66 -10.40 13.27 -13.42
CA VAL A 66 -11.09 12.60 -14.53
C VAL A 66 -11.06 11.08 -14.31
N LYS A 67 -12.12 10.37 -14.72
CA LYS A 67 -12.22 8.91 -14.49
C LYS A 67 -11.10 8.11 -15.14
N SER A 68 -10.53 8.61 -16.24
CA SER A 68 -9.40 7.99 -16.94
C SER A 68 -8.07 8.18 -16.21
N PHE A 69 -7.97 9.00 -15.16
CA PHE A 69 -6.70 9.23 -14.45
C PHE A 69 -6.21 7.99 -13.69
N VAL A 70 -7.11 7.04 -13.39
CA VAL A 70 -6.82 5.85 -12.57
C VAL A 70 -6.62 4.60 -13.44
N TYR A 71 -6.57 4.74 -14.77
CA TYR A 71 -6.38 3.65 -15.73
C TYR A 71 -5.37 4.00 -16.81
#